data_AF-A0A4Q5SCV0-F1
#
_entry.id   AF-A0A4Q5SCV0-F1
#
_cell.length_a   1.000
_cell.length_b   1.000
_cell.length_c   1.000
_cell.angle_alpha   90.00
_cell.angle_beta   90.00
_cell.angle_gamma   90.00
#
_symmetry.space_group_name_H-M   'P 1'
#
loop_
_entity.id
_entity.type
_entity.pdbx_description
1 polymer ?
#
loop_
_entity_poly.entity_id
_entity_poly.type
_entity_poly.pdbx_seq_one_letter_code
_entity_poly.pdbx_strand_id
1 'polypeptide(L)'
;MHAQVILDSLGFSPGIVDGREGQSLTAALKGFQETRGLKTSGELDAATLSALHQYRERRPATRVTLDEAMLQGFFVNPLPKEPEAQAKLPSLGYSRPLEKLAEMFHTTPEVLVELNPGGGAIKPGATFVFPNVVAASRDYAGDLKPEWRQTLS
;
A
#
# COMPACT_ATOMS: atom_id res chain seq x y z
N MET A 1 11.58 -5.49 0.01
CA MET A 1 10.52 -4.51 0.34
C MET A 1 10.95 -3.06 0.08
N HIS A 2 12.17 -2.64 0.47
CA HIS A 2 12.62 -1.24 0.33
C HIS A 2 12.48 -0.67 -1.10
N ALA A 3 12.91 -1.42 -2.13
CA ALA A 3 12.74 -1.01 -3.51
C ALA A 3 11.26 -0.81 -3.92
N GLN A 4 10.37 -1.73 -3.55
CA GLN A 4 8.93 -1.60 -3.82
C GLN A 4 8.37 -0.32 -3.20
N VAL A 5 8.71 -0.04 -1.94
CA VAL A 5 8.26 1.18 -1.23
C VAL A 5 8.79 2.46 -1.88
N ILE A 6 10.05 2.47 -2.31
CA ILE A 6 10.62 3.61 -3.05
C ILE A 6 9.85 3.79 -4.37
N LEU A 7 9.70 2.73 -5.16
CA LEU A 7 9.04 2.77 -6.47
C LEU A 7 7.60 3.23 -6.36
N ASP A 8 6.83 2.68 -5.41
CA ASP A 8 5.46 3.08 -5.11
C ASP A 8 5.37 4.59 -4.80
N SER A 9 6.26 5.09 -3.94
CA SER A 9 6.32 6.52 -3.60
C SER A 9 6.73 7.43 -4.76
N LEU A 10 7.34 6.87 -5.80
CA LEU A 10 7.72 7.57 -7.03
C LEU A 10 6.65 7.42 -8.13
N GLY A 11 5.51 6.78 -7.85
CA GLY A 11 4.43 6.55 -8.80
C GLY A 11 4.62 5.33 -9.71
N PHE A 12 5.65 4.51 -9.48
CA PHE A 12 5.86 3.25 -10.17
C PHE A 12 5.28 2.11 -9.32
N SER A 13 3.99 1.81 -9.50
CA SER A 13 3.32 0.80 -8.67
C SER A 13 3.96 -0.58 -8.83
N PRO A 14 4.56 -1.14 -7.76
CA PRO A 14 5.18 -2.46 -7.80
C PRO A 14 4.17 -3.60 -7.62
N GLY A 15 2.86 -3.28 -7.59
CA GLY A 15 1.82 -4.18 -7.13
C GLY A 15 1.85 -4.33 -5.61
N ILE A 16 1.77 -5.57 -5.13
CA ILE A 16 1.78 -5.89 -3.70
C ILE A 16 3.17 -5.60 -3.11
N VAL A 17 3.21 -4.84 -2.02
CA VAL A 17 4.42 -4.59 -1.23
C VAL A 17 4.58 -5.68 -0.18
N ASP A 18 5.28 -6.74 -0.57
CA ASP A 18 5.52 -7.95 0.24
C ASP A 18 7.00 -8.31 0.36
N GLY A 19 7.87 -7.56 -0.31
CA GLY A 19 9.30 -7.79 -0.39
C GLY A 19 9.76 -8.87 -1.34
N ARG A 20 8.87 -9.48 -2.13
CA ARG A 20 9.18 -10.55 -3.09
C ARG A 20 9.31 -10.00 -4.51
N GLU A 21 9.96 -10.78 -5.37
CA GLU A 21 10.00 -10.49 -6.80
C GLU A 21 8.67 -10.86 -7.47
N GLY A 22 8.36 -10.20 -8.59
CA GLY A 22 7.13 -10.46 -9.33
C GLY A 22 6.98 -9.58 -10.56
N GLN A 23 6.03 -9.91 -11.42
CA GLN A 23 5.82 -9.22 -12.70
C GLN A 23 5.52 -7.73 -12.53
N SER A 24 4.74 -7.36 -11.51
CA SER A 24 4.43 -5.96 -11.19
C SER A 24 5.66 -5.18 -10.74
N LEU A 25 6.53 -5.78 -9.90
CA LEU A 25 7.80 -5.16 -9.53
C LEU A 25 8.72 -5.02 -10.75
N THR A 26 8.81 -6.04 -11.60
CA THR A 26 9.57 -5.95 -12.87
C THR A 26 9.06 -4.82 -13.75
N ALA A 27 7.74 -4.66 -13.89
CA ALA A 27 7.14 -3.58 -14.67
C ALA A 27 7.47 -2.19 -14.06
N ALA A 28 7.36 -2.06 -12.73
CA ALA A 28 7.73 -0.82 -12.03
C ALA A 28 9.21 -0.46 -12.22
N LEU A 29 10.10 -1.46 -12.17
CA LEU A 29 11.54 -1.27 -12.42
C LEU A 29 11.81 -0.83 -13.84
N LYS A 30 11.15 -1.43 -14.84
CA LYS A 30 11.28 -1.01 -16.25
C LYS A 30 10.86 0.44 -16.44
N GLY A 31 9.70 0.83 -15.92
CA GLY A 31 9.24 2.22 -15.97
C GLY A 31 10.23 3.17 -15.30
N PHE A 32 10.70 2.82 -14.09
CA PHE A 32 11.70 3.63 -13.40
C PHE A 32 12.98 3.76 -14.23
N GLN A 33 13.54 2.67 -14.74
CA GLN A 33 14.75 2.65 -15.56
C GLN A 33 14.61 3.52 -16.81
N GLU A 34 13.49 3.42 -17.54
CA GLU A 34 13.19 4.22 -18.72
C GLU A 34 13.21 5.72 -18.39
N THR A 35 12.54 6.15 -17.31
CA THR A 35 12.54 7.57 -16.90
C THR A 35 13.91 8.10 -16.46
N ARG A 36 14.84 7.20 -16.11
CA ARG A 36 16.21 7.53 -15.71
C ARG A 36 17.23 7.35 -16.83
N GLY A 37 16.79 6.96 -18.03
CA GLY A 37 17.69 6.70 -19.16
C GLY A 37 18.64 5.51 -18.92
N LEU A 38 18.25 4.57 -18.07
CA LEU A 38 19.00 3.36 -17.79
C LEU A 38 18.66 2.25 -18.79
N LYS A 39 19.46 1.20 -18.83
CA LYS A 39 19.07 -0.04 -19.52
C LYS A 39 17.81 -0.60 -18.87
N THR A 40 16.77 -0.83 -19.66
CA THR A 40 15.48 -1.38 -19.23
C THR A 40 15.55 -2.89 -18.99
N SER A 41 16.30 -3.32 -17.98
CA SER A 41 16.42 -4.73 -17.59
C SER A 41 15.17 -5.25 -16.86
N GLY A 42 14.48 -4.38 -16.13
CA GLY A 42 13.44 -4.76 -15.17
C GLY A 42 13.99 -5.45 -13.91
N GLU A 43 15.30 -5.39 -13.71
CA GLU A 43 16.01 -6.00 -12.59
C GLU A 43 16.56 -4.91 -11.65
N LEU A 44 16.76 -5.28 -10.38
CA LEU A 44 17.51 -4.45 -9.42
C LEU A 44 19.02 -4.58 -9.65
N ASP A 45 19.47 -4.27 -10.86
CA ASP A 45 20.89 -4.25 -11.21
C ASP A 45 21.65 -3.09 -10.53
N ALA A 46 22.98 -3.10 -10.63
CA ALA A 46 23.83 -2.11 -9.97
C ALA A 46 23.50 -0.66 -10.36
N ALA A 47 23.13 -0.42 -11.62
CA ALA A 47 22.76 0.90 -12.10
C ALA A 47 21.41 1.35 -11.48
N THR A 48 20.45 0.44 -11.42
CA THR A 48 19.13 0.68 -10.82
C THR A 48 19.24 0.90 -9.31
N LEU A 49 20.03 0.10 -8.61
CA LEU A 49 20.31 0.27 -7.17
C LEU A 49 20.98 1.62 -6.88
N SER A 50 21.96 2.01 -7.70
CA SER A 50 22.61 3.32 -7.59
C SER A 50 21.61 4.47 -7.79
N ALA A 51 20.74 4.36 -8.79
CA ALA A 51 19.69 5.36 -9.03
C ALA A 51 18.66 5.42 -7.89
N LEU A 52 18.31 4.30 -7.26
CA LEU A 52 17.42 4.25 -6.10
C LEU A 52 18.07 4.76 -4.80
N HIS A 53 19.40 4.72 -4.70
CA HIS A 53 20.15 5.07 -3.49
C HIS A 53 19.90 6.50 -2.98
N GLN A 54 19.50 7.44 -3.85
CA GLN A 54 19.12 8.79 -3.45
C GLN A 54 17.86 8.82 -2.55
N TYR A 55 17.04 7.77 -2.59
CA TYR A 55 15.80 7.63 -1.82
C TYR A 55 15.95 6.73 -0.57
N ARG A 56 17.18 6.31 -0.24
CA ARG A 56 17.48 5.32 0.81
C ARG A 56 16.98 5.66 2.21
N GLU A 57 16.73 6.94 2.49
CA GLU A 57 16.22 7.38 3.79
C GLU A 57 14.75 6.96 4.00
N ARG A 58 14.04 6.61 2.92
CA ARG A 58 12.67 6.10 3.00
C ARG A 58 12.67 4.70 3.61
N ARG A 59 12.36 4.62 4.90
CA ARG A 59 12.25 3.33 5.60
C ARG A 59 11.21 2.44 4.90
N PRO A 60 11.46 1.12 4.77
CA PRO A 60 10.55 0.19 4.11
C PRO A 60 9.25 -0.06 4.90
N ALA A 61 9.29 0.12 6.22
CA ALA A 61 8.15 -0.09 7.09
C ALA A 61 8.04 1.07 8.09
N THR A 62 6.82 1.33 8.53
CA THR A 62 6.49 2.39 9.49
C THR A 62 5.50 1.87 10.53
N ARG A 63 5.52 2.48 11.72
CA ARG A 63 4.55 2.20 12.78
C ARG A 63 3.36 3.13 12.63
N VAL A 64 2.16 2.57 12.59
CA VAL A 64 0.92 3.33 12.50
C VAL A 64 0.01 2.96 13.66
N THR A 65 -0.51 3.99 14.33
CA THR A 65 -1.55 3.84 15.33
C THR A 65 -2.90 3.93 14.64
N LEU A 66 -3.72 2.90 14.82
CA LEU A 66 -5.02 2.79 14.17
C LEU A 66 -6.00 3.83 14.76
N ASP A 67 -6.65 4.58 13.90
CA ASP A 67 -7.79 5.42 14.27
C ASP A 67 -9.12 4.70 13.96
N GLU A 68 -10.23 5.33 14.33
CA GLU A 68 -11.57 4.78 14.06
C GLU A 68 -11.88 4.71 12.56
N ALA A 69 -11.45 5.70 11.78
CA ALA A 69 -11.73 5.80 10.35
C ALA A 69 -11.05 4.67 9.56
N MET A 70 -9.85 4.25 9.97
CA MET A 70 -9.15 3.10 9.39
C MET A 70 -9.94 1.79 9.58
N LEU A 71 -10.71 1.67 10.66
CA LEU A 71 -11.44 0.44 11.02
C LEU A 71 -12.91 0.45 10.64
N GLN A 72 -13.50 1.61 10.36
CA GLN A 72 -14.87 1.73 9.88
C GLN A 72 -14.97 1.41 8.38
N GLY A 73 -16.08 0.83 7.94
CA GLY A 73 -16.31 0.52 6.54
C GLY A 73 -17.52 -0.37 6.35
N PHE A 74 -18.00 -0.46 5.12
CA PHE A 74 -18.99 -1.46 4.75
C PHE A 74 -18.29 -2.80 4.59
N PHE A 75 -18.46 -3.69 5.58
CA PHE A 75 -17.88 -5.03 5.56
C PHE A 75 -18.92 -6.07 5.19
N VAL A 76 -18.64 -6.90 4.19
CA VAL A 76 -19.54 -7.96 3.73
C VAL A 76 -18.82 -9.31 3.87
N ASN A 77 -19.31 -10.16 4.76
CA ASN A 77 -18.74 -11.48 4.99
C ASN A 77 -19.85 -12.56 5.09
N PRO A 78 -19.85 -13.58 4.21
CA PRO A 78 -18.94 -13.75 3.07
C PRO A 78 -19.27 -12.76 1.94
N LEU A 79 -18.23 -12.27 1.26
CA LEU A 79 -18.42 -11.53 0.02
C LEU A 79 -19.01 -12.50 -1.04
N PRO A 80 -20.15 -12.19 -1.68
CA PRO A 80 -20.70 -13.03 -2.73
C PRO A 80 -19.68 -13.23 -3.86
N LYS A 81 -19.60 -14.44 -4.43
CA LYS A 81 -18.72 -14.73 -5.56
C LYS A 81 -19.35 -14.39 -6.91
N GLU A 82 -20.68 -14.49 -6.99
CA GLU A 82 -21.42 -14.26 -8.22
C GLU A 82 -21.55 -12.76 -8.52
N PRO A 83 -21.20 -12.30 -9.73
CA PRO A 83 -21.27 -10.88 -10.12
C PRO A 83 -22.66 -10.27 -9.90
N GLU A 84 -23.74 -11.03 -10.12
CA GLU A 84 -25.12 -10.57 -9.97
C GLU A 84 -25.48 -10.29 -8.50
N ALA A 85 -24.88 -11.04 -7.57
CA ALA A 85 -25.06 -10.82 -6.14
C ALA A 85 -24.18 -9.64 -5.66
N GLN A 86 -22.96 -9.52 -6.19
CA GLN A 86 -22.07 -8.39 -5.93
C GLN A 86 -22.67 -7.06 -6.41
N ALA A 87 -23.31 -7.04 -7.59
CA ALA A 87 -23.93 -5.85 -8.16
C ALA A 87 -25.10 -5.28 -7.33
N LYS A 88 -25.67 -6.08 -6.43
CA LYS A 88 -26.74 -5.65 -5.51
C LYS A 88 -26.21 -5.02 -4.22
N LEU A 89 -24.90 -5.10 -3.97
CA LEU A 89 -24.30 -4.50 -2.78
C LEU A 89 -24.22 -2.97 -2.93
N PRO A 90 -24.42 -2.21 -1.84
CA PRO A 90 -24.23 -0.76 -1.84
C PRO A 90 -22.84 -0.31 -2.32
N SER A 91 -21.82 -1.14 -2.08
CA SER A 91 -20.47 -1.02 -2.62
C SER A 91 -19.77 -2.37 -2.55
N LEU A 92 -18.76 -2.59 -3.41
CA LEU A 92 -17.79 -3.66 -3.24
C LEU A 92 -16.87 -3.29 -2.08
N GLY A 93 -17.33 -3.59 -0.86
CA GLY A 93 -16.58 -3.38 0.37
C GLY A 93 -15.56 -4.48 0.65
N TYR A 94 -14.97 -4.45 1.84
CA TYR A 94 -14.01 -5.45 2.31
C TYR A 94 -14.73 -6.58 3.07
N SER A 95 -14.12 -7.75 3.25
CA SER A 95 -14.74 -8.78 4.12
C SER A 95 -14.47 -8.53 5.60
N ARG A 96 -13.33 -7.89 5.91
CA ARG A 96 -12.88 -7.64 7.30
C ARG A 96 -11.94 -6.43 7.40
N PRO A 97 -11.76 -5.84 8.60
CA PRO A 97 -10.85 -4.71 8.80
C PRO A 97 -9.41 -4.97 8.37
N LEU A 98 -8.89 -6.19 8.56
CA LEU A 98 -7.52 -6.52 8.17
C LEU A 98 -7.29 -6.41 6.65
N GLU A 99 -8.29 -6.75 5.83
CA GLU A 99 -8.20 -6.59 4.37
C GLU A 99 -8.21 -5.12 3.96
N LYS A 100 -9.05 -4.32 4.60
CA LYS A 100 -9.05 -2.86 4.40
C LYS A 100 -7.68 -2.27 4.72
N LEU A 101 -7.10 -2.67 5.85
CA LEU A 101 -5.76 -2.23 6.25
C LEU A 101 -4.71 -2.69 5.24
N ALA A 102 -4.78 -3.94 4.77
CA ALA A 102 -3.85 -4.47 3.78
C ALA A 102 -3.88 -3.66 2.48
N GLU A 103 -5.09 -3.38 1.96
CA GLU A 103 -5.28 -2.57 0.76
C GLU A 103 -4.75 -1.14 0.96
N MET A 104 -5.06 -0.51 2.09
CA MET A 104 -4.61 0.86 2.42
C MET A 104 -3.09 0.99 2.45
N PHE A 105 -2.35 -0.10 2.69
CA PHE A 105 -0.88 -0.14 2.65
C PHE A 105 -0.33 -0.97 1.49
N HIS A 106 -1.11 -1.13 0.41
CA HIS A 106 -0.75 -1.81 -0.84
C HIS A 106 -0.12 -3.19 -0.60
N THR A 107 -0.66 -3.98 0.32
CA THR A 107 -0.11 -5.27 0.72
C THR A 107 -1.22 -6.30 0.96
N THR A 108 -0.89 -7.46 1.53
CA THR A 108 -1.89 -8.50 1.84
C THR A 108 -2.06 -8.70 3.36
N PRO A 109 -3.20 -9.27 3.80
CA PRO A 109 -3.39 -9.66 5.20
C PRO A 109 -2.27 -10.54 5.75
N GLU A 110 -1.73 -11.45 4.93
CA GLU A 110 -0.65 -12.36 5.30
C GLU A 110 0.64 -11.60 5.59
N VAL A 111 1.01 -10.65 4.73
CA VAL A 111 2.20 -9.80 4.95
C VAL A 111 2.03 -8.94 6.21
N LEU A 112 0.83 -8.43 6.48
CA LEU A 112 0.58 -7.69 7.72
C LEU A 112 0.75 -8.56 8.97
N VAL A 113 0.35 -9.82 8.91
CA VAL A 113 0.58 -10.79 9.99
C VAL A 113 2.09 -11.09 10.14
N GLU A 114 2.81 -11.28 9.02
CA GLU A 114 4.27 -11.49 9.01
C GLU A 114 5.03 -10.30 9.63
N LEU A 115 4.60 -9.08 9.35
CA LEU A 115 5.20 -7.86 9.91
C LEU A 115 4.89 -7.64 11.40
N ASN A 116 3.86 -8.29 11.94
CA ASN A 116 3.36 -8.10 13.30
C ASN A 116 3.23 -9.44 14.05
N PRO A 117 4.34 -10.17 14.28
CA PRO A 117 4.30 -11.44 14.97
C PRO A 117 3.77 -11.25 16.42
N GLY A 118 2.79 -12.08 16.80
CA GLY A 118 2.12 -11.93 18.10
C GLY A 118 1.22 -10.70 18.22
N GLY A 119 0.78 -10.14 17.08
CA GLY A 119 -0.07 -8.95 17.03
C GLY A 119 -1.31 -9.06 17.92
N GLY A 120 -1.67 -7.94 18.56
CA GLY A 120 -2.83 -7.83 19.43
C GLY A 120 -4.15 -7.63 18.67
N ALA A 121 -5.21 -7.33 19.42
CA ALA A 121 -6.51 -7.01 18.84
C ALA A 121 -6.44 -5.76 17.95
N ILE A 122 -7.02 -5.84 16.75
CA ILE A 122 -7.18 -4.72 15.83
C ILE A 122 -8.28 -3.80 16.39
N LYS A 123 -7.88 -2.68 17.00
CA LYS A 123 -8.77 -1.70 17.63
C LYS A 123 -8.17 -0.29 17.55
N PRO A 124 -8.97 0.78 17.69
CA PRO A 124 -8.45 2.14 17.77
C PRO A 124 -7.41 2.26 18.91
N GLY A 125 -6.33 3.00 18.64
CA GLY A 125 -5.20 3.19 19.54
C GLY A 125 -4.17 2.06 19.55
N ALA A 126 -4.43 0.93 18.89
CA ALA A 126 -3.42 -0.12 18.71
C ALA A 126 -2.39 0.31 17.65
N THR A 127 -1.11 -0.01 17.88
CA THR A 127 -0.02 0.32 16.94
C THR A 127 0.51 -0.95 16.28
N PHE A 128 0.59 -0.92 14.95
CA PHE A 128 1.14 -2.01 14.14
C PHE A 128 2.17 -1.47 13.15
N VAL A 129 2.96 -2.38 12.59
CA VAL A 129 3.94 -2.12 11.53
C VAL A 129 3.30 -2.38 10.18
N PHE A 130 3.47 -1.44 9.25
CA PHE A 130 2.95 -1.51 7.89
C PHE A 130 4.06 -1.16 6.88
N PRO A 131 3.95 -1.61 5.61
CA PRO A 131 4.76 -1.06 4.53
C PRO A 131 4.61 0.46 4.44
N ASN A 132 5.71 1.17 4.21
CA ASN A 132 5.72 2.63 4.24
C ASN A 132 5.32 3.27 2.89
N VAL A 133 4.14 2.90 2.39
CA VAL A 133 3.58 3.40 1.11
C VAL A 133 2.67 4.61 1.27
N VAL A 134 2.29 4.95 2.50
CA VAL A 134 1.49 6.16 2.78
C VAL A 134 2.25 7.43 2.39
N ALA A 135 1.50 8.41 1.87
CA ALA A 135 2.03 9.72 1.54
C ALA A 135 2.66 10.37 2.78
N ALA A 136 3.84 10.98 2.59
CA ALA A 136 4.57 11.64 3.68
C ALA A 136 3.83 12.87 4.24
N SER A 137 2.86 13.40 3.49
CA SER A 137 1.97 14.46 3.94
C SER A 137 0.57 14.21 3.37
N ARG A 138 -0.43 14.39 4.24
CA ARG A 138 -1.85 14.50 3.91
C ARG A 138 -2.33 15.94 4.08
N ASP A 139 -1.42 16.91 4.07
CA ASP A 139 -1.71 18.35 4.09
C ASP A 139 -2.22 18.76 2.70
N TYR A 140 -3.37 18.22 2.33
CA TYR A 140 -4.11 18.70 1.19
C TYR A 140 -4.60 20.12 1.50
N ALA A 141 -4.60 20.97 0.48
CA ALA A 141 -4.90 22.39 0.64
C ALA A 141 -6.20 22.63 1.44
N GLY A 142 -6.13 23.56 2.40
CA GLY A 142 -7.19 23.90 3.35
C GLY A 142 -8.43 24.56 2.73
N ASP A 143 -8.47 24.69 1.41
CA ASP A 143 -9.59 25.15 0.59
C ASP A 143 -10.38 24.00 -0.07
N LEU A 144 -9.88 22.77 -0.01
CA LEU A 144 -10.61 21.60 -0.53
C LEU A 144 -11.89 21.35 0.28
N LYS A 145 -12.98 20.96 -0.40
CA LYS A 145 -14.24 20.66 0.28
C LYS A 145 -14.03 19.59 1.37
N PRO A 146 -14.61 19.73 2.58
CA PRO A 146 -14.44 18.77 3.67
C PRO A 146 -14.78 17.33 3.26
N GLU A 147 -15.83 17.16 2.45
CA GLU A 147 -16.20 15.88 1.86
C GLU A 147 -15.12 15.28 0.95
N TRP A 148 -14.31 16.09 0.28
CA TRP A 148 -13.26 15.62 -0.64
C TRP A 148 -11.97 15.31 0.11
N ARG A 149 -11.66 16.05 1.19
CA ARG A 149 -10.53 15.69 2.06
C ARG A 149 -10.72 14.31 2.70
N GLN A 150 -11.96 13.92 2.99
CA GLN A 150 -12.26 12.57 3.50
C GLN A 150 -12.00 11.47 2.47
N THR A 151 -11.96 11.81 1.17
CA THR A 151 -11.69 10.86 0.08
C THR A 151 -10.22 10.81 -0.35
N LEU A 152 -9.37 11.70 0.17
CA LEU A 152 -7.96 11.76 -0.18
C LEU A 152 -7.14 10.88 0.78
N SER A 153 -6.58 9.80 0.22
CA SER A 153 -5.66 8.85 0.87
C SER A 153 -4.26 9.41 0.97
#